data_AF-A0A2I8VN36-F1
#
_entry.id   AF-A0A2I8VN36-F1
#
_cell.length_a   1.000
_cell.length_b   1.000
_cell.length_c   1.000
_cell.angle_alpha   90.00
_cell.angle_beta   90.00
_cell.angle_gamma   90.00
#
_symmetry.space_group_name_H-M   'P 1'
#
loop_
_entity.id
_entity.type
_entity.pdbx_description
1 polymer ?
#
loop_
_entity_poly.entity_id
_entity_poly.type
_entity_poly.pdbx_seq_one_letter_code
_entity_poly.pdbx_strand_id
1 'polypeptide(L)'
;MTREYTQVTVIGDDKTGIVAKFTTLLFERGINIEDVDQAVRDGVFRMTLHADTAGMVCTKETLREALSDLGEEMDVDVQVRFPADRETKRIAVLATRESHCVEMLFDAWANDELDAEISVVIANHDDLQPLAERYDVPFHDVGDGKGSPDEDELIDLLEEYDADLVVLARYMRILSPNVVFRYEDRIINIHPSLLPSFPGAAAYRQAKEGGVRIAGVTAHYVTTDLDQGPIIAQRAFDVPDDASLDELKARGQPLEAEALLEAVKLHLDDAVTAHRGRTSLRDGVDESEYKLGLGDIGNPDRPVDGLDEALAASERAADGSADDDASEESDAEVKAEATTTD
;
A
#
# COMPACT_ATOMS: atom_id res chain seq x y z
N MET A 1 -7.65 -6.46 -3.04
CA MET A 1 -7.89 -7.93 -3.08
C MET A 1 -8.58 -8.38 -1.81
N THR A 2 -9.41 -9.42 -1.81
CA THR A 2 -9.96 -10.00 -0.56
C THR A 2 -9.12 -11.21 -0.16
N ARG A 3 -8.79 -11.35 1.13
CA ARG A 3 -8.07 -12.54 1.65
C ARG A 3 -8.96 -13.79 1.69
N GLU A 4 -10.24 -13.64 1.34
CA GLU A 4 -11.29 -14.65 1.42
C GLU A 4 -11.22 -15.70 0.31
N TYR A 5 -10.61 -15.36 -0.84
CA TYR A 5 -10.53 -16.26 -2.00
C TYR A 5 -9.14 -16.89 -2.16
N THR A 6 -9.14 -18.11 -2.70
CA THR A 6 -7.92 -18.78 -3.14
C THR A 6 -7.34 -18.01 -4.31
N GLN A 7 -6.05 -17.71 -4.23
CA GLN A 7 -5.30 -17.05 -5.30
C GLN A 7 -4.49 -18.11 -6.03
N VAL A 8 -4.67 -18.20 -7.34
CA VAL A 8 -3.82 -18.99 -8.24
C VAL A 8 -3.10 -18.02 -9.15
N THR A 9 -1.78 -17.99 -9.05
CA THR A 9 -0.91 -17.14 -9.86
C THR A 9 -0.13 -18.03 -10.82
N VAL A 10 -0.23 -17.75 -12.11
CA VAL A 10 0.45 -18.48 -13.19
C VAL A 10 1.44 -17.53 -13.86
N ILE A 11 2.71 -17.91 -13.95
CA ILE A 11 3.79 -17.04 -14.47
C ILE A 11 4.70 -17.83 -15.41
N GLY A 12 5.08 -17.24 -16.53
CA GLY A 12 6.02 -17.87 -17.47
C GLY A 12 5.99 -17.17 -18.82
N ASP A 13 6.46 -17.83 -19.87
CA ASP A 13 6.38 -17.29 -21.23
C ASP A 13 4.94 -17.29 -21.75
N ASP A 14 4.55 -16.24 -22.49
CA ASP A 14 3.22 -16.17 -23.10
C ASP A 14 3.01 -17.27 -24.15
N LYS A 15 1.98 -18.10 -23.95
CA LYS A 15 1.64 -19.24 -24.80
C LYS A 15 0.13 -19.31 -25.02
N THR A 16 -0.25 -19.68 -26.24
CA THR A 16 -1.67 -19.89 -26.57
C THR A 16 -2.26 -21.00 -25.71
N GLY A 17 -3.38 -20.71 -25.05
CA GLY A 17 -4.16 -21.71 -24.31
C GLY A 17 -3.93 -21.77 -22.81
N ILE A 18 -2.98 -21.01 -22.25
CA ILE A 18 -2.77 -20.92 -20.78
C ILE A 18 -4.10 -20.58 -20.09
N VAL A 19 -4.69 -19.43 -20.41
CA VAL A 19 -5.94 -18.97 -19.79
C VAL A 19 -7.05 -20.03 -19.90
N ALA A 20 -7.26 -20.58 -21.10
CA ALA A 20 -8.32 -21.56 -21.33
C ALA A 20 -8.12 -22.85 -20.52
N LYS A 21 -6.89 -23.37 -20.43
CA LYS A 21 -6.60 -24.62 -19.71
C LYS A 21 -6.79 -24.46 -18.20
N PHE A 22 -6.23 -23.41 -17.61
CA PHE A 22 -6.34 -23.17 -16.16
C PHE A 22 -7.79 -22.89 -15.74
N THR A 23 -8.49 -22.04 -16.48
CA THR A 23 -9.92 -21.76 -16.18
C THR A 23 -10.81 -23.00 -16.36
N THR A 24 -10.53 -23.84 -17.37
CA THR A 24 -11.23 -25.12 -17.55
C THR A 24 -10.95 -26.09 -16.41
N LEU A 25 -9.70 -26.21 -15.96
CA LEU A 25 -9.34 -27.09 -14.85
C LEU A 25 -10.05 -26.69 -13.55
N LEU A 26 -10.16 -25.39 -13.25
CA LEU A 26 -10.95 -24.91 -12.12
C LEU A 26 -12.44 -25.23 -12.29
N PHE A 27 -13.00 -24.98 -13.48
CA PHE A 27 -14.41 -25.29 -13.78
C PHE A 27 -14.74 -26.77 -13.61
N GLU A 28 -13.90 -27.68 -14.13
CA GLU A 28 -14.09 -29.13 -14.01
C GLU A 28 -14.04 -29.63 -12.55
N ARG A 29 -13.43 -28.84 -11.66
CA ARG A 29 -13.35 -29.09 -10.21
C ARG A 29 -14.48 -28.41 -9.42
N GLY A 30 -15.43 -27.78 -10.11
CA GLY A 30 -16.56 -27.08 -9.49
C GLY A 30 -16.17 -25.78 -8.78
N ILE A 31 -15.06 -25.15 -9.19
CA ILE A 31 -14.53 -23.92 -8.59
C ILE A 31 -15.05 -22.72 -9.39
N ASN A 32 -15.60 -21.72 -8.69
CA ASN A 32 -16.01 -20.46 -9.32
C ASN A 32 -14.84 -19.46 -9.31
N ILE A 33 -14.66 -18.72 -10.41
CA ILE A 33 -13.67 -17.64 -10.50
C ILE A 33 -14.41 -16.33 -10.25
N GLU A 34 -14.00 -15.62 -9.22
CA GLU A 34 -14.57 -14.34 -8.80
C GLU A 34 -13.91 -13.16 -9.50
N ASP A 35 -12.60 -13.27 -9.72
CA ASP A 35 -11.82 -12.24 -10.40
C ASP A 35 -10.66 -12.87 -11.19
N VAL A 36 -10.35 -12.24 -12.31
CA VAL A 36 -9.24 -12.65 -13.19
C VAL A 36 -8.52 -11.41 -13.69
N ASP A 37 -7.21 -11.38 -13.44
CA ASP A 37 -6.30 -10.39 -13.98
C ASP A 37 -5.20 -11.07 -14.81
N GLN A 38 -4.78 -10.41 -15.88
CA GLN A 38 -3.68 -10.89 -16.72
C GLN A 38 -2.82 -9.73 -17.21
N ALA A 39 -1.51 -9.96 -17.29
CA ALA A 39 -0.55 -9.01 -17.81
C ALA A 39 0.58 -9.70 -18.56
N VAL A 40 1.19 -8.97 -19.50
CA VAL A 40 2.42 -9.38 -20.18
C VAL A 40 3.41 -8.22 -20.15
N ARG A 41 4.61 -8.45 -19.62
CA ARG A 41 5.69 -7.46 -19.54
C ARG A 41 7.03 -8.12 -19.83
N ASP A 42 7.80 -7.52 -20.73
CA ASP A 42 9.13 -8.00 -21.14
C ASP A 42 9.20 -9.49 -21.52
N GLY A 43 8.12 -10.00 -22.13
CA GLY A 43 8.00 -11.41 -22.54
C GLY A 43 7.43 -12.34 -21.46
N VAL A 44 7.39 -11.89 -20.20
CA VAL A 44 6.80 -12.64 -19.08
C VAL A 44 5.29 -12.41 -19.04
N PHE A 45 4.54 -13.50 -19.09
CA PHE A 45 3.10 -13.57 -18.85
C PHE A 45 2.82 -13.82 -17.37
N ARG A 46 1.77 -13.17 -16.87
CA ARG A 46 1.14 -13.47 -15.58
C ARG A 46 -0.36 -13.54 -15.74
N MET A 47 -0.98 -14.50 -15.08
CA MET A 47 -2.41 -14.51 -14.79
C MET A 47 -2.65 -14.80 -13.31
N THR A 48 -3.50 -13.99 -12.68
CA THR A 48 -3.93 -14.16 -11.30
C THR A 48 -5.43 -14.45 -11.29
N LEU A 49 -5.82 -15.56 -10.67
CA LEU A 49 -7.21 -15.99 -10.52
C LEU A 49 -7.56 -15.95 -9.03
N HIS A 50 -8.62 -15.20 -8.68
CA HIS A 50 -9.26 -15.30 -7.37
C HIS A 50 -10.46 -16.21 -7.49
N ALA A 51 -10.44 -17.31 -6.75
CA ALA A 51 -11.42 -18.38 -6.90
C ALA A 51 -12.03 -18.80 -5.57
N ASP A 52 -13.35 -18.99 -5.57
CA ASP A 52 -14.07 -19.61 -4.47
C ASP A 52 -13.91 -21.13 -4.54
N THR A 53 -13.20 -21.67 -3.54
CA THR A 53 -12.90 -23.10 -3.40
C THR A 53 -13.76 -23.79 -2.34
N ALA A 54 -14.72 -23.09 -1.71
CA ALA A 54 -15.57 -23.67 -0.68
C ALA A 54 -16.44 -24.84 -1.19
N GLY A 55 -16.82 -24.80 -2.47
CA GLY A 55 -17.65 -25.81 -3.13
C GLY A 55 -16.91 -26.85 -3.98
N MET A 56 -15.57 -26.86 -3.97
CA MET A 56 -14.79 -27.71 -4.88
C MET A 56 -14.99 -29.21 -4.61
N VAL A 57 -14.92 -30.03 -5.65
CA VAL A 57 -15.13 -31.50 -5.55
C VAL A 57 -13.86 -32.30 -5.25
N CYS A 58 -12.76 -31.63 -4.93
CA CYS A 58 -11.46 -32.23 -4.61
C CYS A 58 -10.88 -31.70 -3.29
N THR A 59 -9.76 -32.26 -2.84
CA THR A 59 -9.00 -31.69 -1.71
C THR A 59 -8.12 -30.52 -2.18
N LYS A 60 -7.60 -29.73 -1.23
CA LYS A 60 -6.65 -28.64 -1.52
C LYS A 60 -5.35 -29.19 -2.13
N GLU A 61 -4.88 -30.31 -1.60
CA GLU A 61 -3.68 -31.01 -2.06
C GLU A 61 -3.85 -31.49 -3.50
N THR A 62 -4.97 -32.14 -3.80
CA THR A 62 -5.29 -32.58 -5.18
C THR A 62 -5.43 -31.40 -6.15
N LEU A 63 -5.92 -30.24 -5.69
CA LEU A 63 -5.98 -29.04 -6.51
C LEU A 63 -4.57 -28.51 -6.81
N ARG A 64 -3.71 -28.40 -5.79
CA ARG A 64 -2.31 -27.97 -5.96
C ARG A 64 -1.55 -28.89 -6.91
N GLU A 65 -1.62 -30.21 -6.70
CA GLU A 65 -0.96 -31.20 -7.57
C GLU A 65 -1.39 -31.03 -9.03
N ALA A 66 -2.69 -30.94 -9.30
CA ALA A 66 -3.17 -30.82 -10.66
C ALA A 66 -2.84 -29.48 -11.34
N LEU A 67 -2.78 -28.40 -10.56
CA LEU A 67 -2.32 -27.09 -11.06
C LEU A 67 -0.81 -27.13 -11.35
N SER A 68 -0.03 -27.81 -10.51
CA SER A 68 1.40 -28.05 -10.73
C SER A 68 1.65 -28.88 -11.99
N ASP A 69 0.93 -30.00 -12.15
CA ASP A 69 1.03 -30.86 -13.34
C ASP A 69 0.71 -30.08 -14.63
N LEU A 70 -0.30 -29.21 -14.58
CA LEU A 70 -0.65 -28.34 -15.70
C LEU A 70 0.41 -27.26 -15.96
N GLY A 71 1.01 -26.73 -14.89
CA GLY A 71 2.17 -25.84 -14.95
C GLY A 71 3.34 -26.48 -15.71
N GLU A 72 3.71 -27.70 -15.33
CA GLU A 72 4.76 -28.48 -16.00
C GLU A 72 4.41 -28.77 -17.48
N GLU A 73 3.16 -29.16 -17.78
CA GLU A 73 2.70 -29.39 -19.16
C GLU A 73 2.85 -28.13 -20.02
N MET A 74 2.54 -26.98 -19.44
CA MET A 74 2.56 -25.69 -20.12
C MET A 74 3.91 -24.99 -20.05
N ASP A 75 4.86 -25.50 -19.25
CA ASP A 75 6.16 -24.90 -18.96
C ASP A 75 5.96 -23.46 -18.45
N VAL A 76 5.22 -23.37 -17.32
CA VAL A 76 4.91 -22.17 -16.53
C VAL A 76 4.94 -22.50 -15.04
N ASP A 77 5.30 -21.54 -14.21
CA ASP A 77 5.25 -21.63 -12.75
C ASP A 77 3.84 -21.36 -12.25
N VAL A 78 3.43 -22.09 -11.21
CA VAL A 78 2.10 -21.96 -10.61
C VAL A 78 2.20 -21.87 -9.09
N GLN A 79 1.73 -20.76 -8.54
CA GLN A 79 1.63 -20.54 -7.09
C GLN A 79 0.15 -20.58 -6.67
N VAL A 80 -0.16 -21.35 -5.62
CA VAL A 80 -1.53 -21.51 -5.09
C VAL A 80 -1.54 -21.17 -3.61
N ARG A 81 -2.26 -20.11 -3.26
CA ARG A 81 -2.42 -19.65 -1.88
C ARG A 81 -3.89 -19.68 -1.48
N PHE A 82 -4.26 -20.61 -0.61
CA PHE A 82 -5.59 -20.66 0.00
C PHE A 82 -5.69 -19.61 1.12
N PRO A 83 -6.92 -19.20 1.50
CA PRO A 83 -7.13 -18.26 2.61
C PRO A 83 -6.43 -18.68 3.91
N ALA A 84 -6.53 -19.97 4.27
CA ALA A 84 -5.93 -20.51 5.49
C ALA A 84 -4.39 -20.50 5.49
N ASP A 85 -3.76 -20.52 4.31
CA ASP A 85 -2.29 -20.43 4.23
C ASP A 85 -1.79 -19.03 4.62
N ARG A 86 -2.68 -18.03 4.65
CA ARG A 86 -2.36 -16.62 4.90
C ARG A 86 -2.64 -16.19 6.34
N GLU A 87 -2.92 -17.14 7.23
CA GLU A 87 -3.20 -16.88 8.65
C GLU A 87 -1.93 -16.48 9.42
N THR A 88 -0.79 -17.10 9.10
CA THR A 88 0.52 -16.68 9.63
C THR A 88 1.16 -15.77 8.60
N LYS A 89 1.46 -14.53 8.97
CA LYS A 89 2.06 -13.54 8.05
C LYS A 89 3.58 -13.55 8.22
N ARG A 90 4.32 -13.81 7.14
CA ARG A 90 5.79 -13.78 7.09
C ARG A 90 6.29 -12.67 6.19
N ILE A 91 7.26 -11.93 6.71
CA ILE A 91 7.90 -10.80 6.06
C ILE A 91 9.31 -11.20 5.63
N ALA A 92 9.59 -11.10 4.35
CA ALA A 92 10.95 -11.09 3.81
C ALA A 92 11.42 -9.64 3.62
N VAL A 93 12.51 -9.26 4.27
CA VAL A 93 13.07 -7.91 4.17
C VAL A 93 14.21 -7.91 3.15
N LEU A 94 14.06 -7.13 2.09
CA LEU A 94 15.11 -6.92 1.09
C LEU A 94 15.84 -5.60 1.36
N ALA A 95 17.17 -5.66 1.42
CA ALA A 95 17.99 -4.49 1.76
C ALA A 95 19.30 -4.42 0.97
N THR A 96 19.94 -3.24 0.98
CA THR A 96 21.24 -3.03 0.30
C THR A 96 22.34 -2.75 1.30
N ARG A 97 22.42 -1.53 1.83
CA ARG A 97 23.47 -1.16 2.82
C ARG A 97 22.97 -0.23 3.92
N GLU A 98 21.88 0.48 3.68
CA GLU A 98 21.34 1.44 4.63
C GLU A 98 20.47 0.71 5.66
N SER A 99 20.75 0.90 6.95
CA SER A 99 20.15 0.11 8.02
C SER A 99 18.86 0.69 8.59
N HIS A 100 18.60 2.00 8.45
CA HIS A 100 17.56 2.71 9.20
C HIS A 100 16.14 2.14 9.03
N CYS A 101 15.79 1.68 7.83
CA CYS A 101 14.50 1.01 7.59
C CYS A 101 14.45 -0.38 8.22
N VAL A 102 15.54 -1.14 8.15
CA VAL A 102 15.63 -2.50 8.74
C VAL A 102 15.60 -2.43 10.26
N GLU A 103 16.33 -1.49 10.86
CA GLU A 103 16.33 -1.22 12.30
C GLU A 103 14.91 -0.89 12.80
N MET A 104 14.19 0.01 12.12
CA MET A 104 12.82 0.35 12.48
C MET A 104 11.86 -0.85 12.41
N LEU A 105 11.98 -1.70 11.38
CA LEU A 105 11.17 -2.91 11.25
C LEU A 105 11.46 -3.91 12.36
N PHE A 106 12.75 -4.15 12.68
CA PHE A 106 13.14 -5.03 13.76
C PHE A 106 12.72 -4.50 15.14
N ASP A 107 12.83 -3.19 15.37
CA ASP A 107 12.39 -2.58 16.62
C ASP A 107 10.87 -2.71 16.78
N ALA A 108 10.08 -2.44 15.73
CA ALA A 108 8.63 -2.64 15.77
C ALA A 108 8.26 -4.11 16.00
N TRP A 109 8.95 -5.03 15.32
CA TRP A 109 8.74 -6.47 15.48
C TRP A 109 9.07 -6.96 16.90
N ALA A 110 10.21 -6.56 17.45
CA ALA A 110 10.64 -6.95 18.80
C ALA A 110 9.76 -6.37 19.92
N ASN A 111 8.95 -5.35 19.62
CA ASN A 111 7.98 -4.75 20.53
C ASN A 111 6.54 -5.25 20.28
N ASP A 112 6.36 -6.33 19.51
CA ASP A 112 5.05 -6.91 19.17
C ASP A 112 4.10 -5.91 18.45
N GLU A 113 4.64 -4.93 17.72
CA GLU A 113 3.85 -3.95 16.95
C GLU A 113 3.49 -4.44 15.55
N LEU A 114 4.03 -5.59 15.13
CA LEU A 114 3.75 -6.23 13.84
C LEU A 114 3.13 -7.60 14.09
N ASP A 115 1.89 -7.80 13.62
CA ASP A 115 1.22 -9.10 13.63
C ASP A 115 1.75 -10.01 12.49
N ALA A 116 3.08 -10.24 12.51
CA ALA A 116 3.82 -11.00 11.52
C ALA A 116 5.20 -11.44 12.04
N GLU A 117 5.76 -12.48 11.44
CA GLU A 117 7.14 -12.92 11.64
C GLU A 117 8.05 -12.26 10.59
N ILE A 118 9.18 -11.67 10.98
CA ILE A 118 10.25 -11.35 10.03
C ILE A 118 11.08 -12.61 9.82
N SER A 119 10.81 -13.34 8.73
CA SER A 119 11.34 -14.69 8.51
C SER A 119 12.75 -14.70 7.94
N VAL A 120 13.13 -13.66 7.18
CA VAL A 120 14.45 -13.59 6.53
C VAL A 120 14.81 -12.15 6.13
N VAL A 121 16.11 -11.84 6.17
CA VAL A 121 16.70 -10.68 5.49
C VAL A 121 17.49 -11.17 4.27
N ILE A 122 17.15 -10.67 3.09
CA ILE A 122 17.86 -10.97 1.84
C ILE A 122 18.49 -9.67 1.34
N ALA A 123 19.81 -9.62 1.24
CA ALA A 123 20.53 -8.44 0.80
C ALA A 123 21.37 -8.72 -0.45
N ASN A 124 21.89 -7.67 -1.06
CA ASN A 124 22.87 -7.77 -2.15
C ASN A 124 24.29 -7.33 -1.70
N HIS A 125 24.48 -7.18 -0.40
CA HIS A 125 25.74 -7.00 0.32
C HIS A 125 25.60 -7.50 1.77
N ASP A 126 26.71 -7.89 2.39
CA ASP A 126 26.78 -8.40 3.77
C ASP A 126 26.77 -7.32 4.87
N ASP A 127 26.73 -6.02 4.51
CA ASP A 127 26.81 -4.89 5.44
C ASP A 127 25.81 -4.98 6.63
N LEU A 128 24.62 -5.57 6.40
CA LEU A 128 23.55 -5.67 7.39
C LEU A 128 23.46 -7.03 8.10
N GLN A 129 24.33 -7.98 7.79
CA GLN A 129 24.34 -9.30 8.45
C GLN A 129 24.46 -9.18 9.99
N PRO A 130 25.35 -8.36 10.58
CA PRO A 130 25.45 -8.24 12.03
C PRO A 130 24.18 -7.70 12.70
N LEU A 131 23.34 -6.98 11.95
CA LEU A 131 22.06 -6.49 12.44
C LEU A 131 21.04 -7.64 12.48
N ALA A 132 20.92 -8.43 11.41
CA ALA A 132 20.02 -9.57 11.37
C ALA A 132 20.36 -10.63 12.44
N GLU A 133 21.66 -10.93 12.63
CA GLU A 133 22.15 -11.84 13.66
C GLU A 133 21.78 -11.39 15.08
N ARG A 134 21.70 -10.08 15.35
CA ARG A 134 21.31 -9.54 16.66
C ARG A 134 19.87 -9.91 17.03
N TYR A 135 18.98 -10.01 16.04
CA TYR A 135 17.57 -10.35 16.23
C TYR A 135 17.28 -11.83 15.92
N ASP A 136 18.33 -12.66 15.78
CA ASP A 136 18.23 -14.09 15.44
C ASP A 136 17.45 -14.36 14.13
N VAL A 137 17.55 -13.45 13.16
CA VAL A 137 16.88 -13.57 11.85
C VAL A 137 17.88 -14.09 10.80
N PRO A 138 17.51 -15.11 9.99
CA PRO A 138 18.33 -15.60 8.89
C PRO A 138 18.70 -14.49 7.90
N PHE A 139 19.95 -14.52 7.41
CA PHE A 139 20.48 -13.54 6.47
C PHE A 139 21.11 -14.22 5.25
N HIS A 140 20.77 -13.74 4.05
CA HIS A 140 21.36 -14.19 2.79
C HIS A 140 21.88 -13.01 1.98
N ASP A 141 23.11 -13.11 1.49
CA ASP A 141 23.66 -12.19 0.49
C ASP A 141 23.59 -12.87 -0.89
N VAL A 142 22.67 -12.39 -1.72
CA VAL A 142 22.46 -12.88 -3.10
C VAL A 142 23.19 -12.01 -4.14
N GLY A 143 24.05 -11.08 -3.70
CA GLY A 143 24.76 -10.15 -4.57
C GLY A 143 26.04 -10.73 -5.18
N ASP A 144 26.27 -10.45 -6.45
CA ASP A 144 27.60 -10.60 -7.05
C ASP A 144 28.60 -9.57 -6.47
N GLY A 145 29.87 -9.61 -6.88
CA GLY A 145 30.88 -8.64 -6.42
C GLY A 145 30.59 -7.16 -6.76
N LYS A 146 29.56 -6.87 -7.58
CA LYS A 146 29.06 -5.53 -7.91
C LYS A 146 27.68 -5.26 -7.28
N GLY A 147 27.17 -6.19 -6.49
CA GLY A 147 25.87 -6.19 -5.84
C GLY A 147 24.70 -6.40 -6.80
N SER A 148 24.92 -6.99 -7.98
CA SER A 148 23.82 -7.45 -8.85
C SER A 148 23.22 -8.70 -8.22
N PRO A 149 21.92 -8.73 -7.92
CA PRO A 149 21.32 -9.90 -7.27
C PRO A 149 21.18 -11.05 -8.25
N ASP A 150 21.37 -12.27 -7.77
CA ASP A 150 20.84 -13.47 -8.40
C ASP A 150 19.33 -13.52 -8.11
N GLU A 151 18.50 -13.23 -9.12
CA GLU A 151 17.05 -13.17 -8.95
C GLU A 151 16.40 -14.55 -8.84
N ASP A 152 17.03 -15.60 -9.40
CA ASP A 152 16.53 -16.96 -9.28
C ASP A 152 16.72 -17.45 -7.84
N GLU A 153 17.91 -17.22 -7.26
CA GLU A 153 18.18 -17.49 -5.83
C GLU A 153 17.27 -16.65 -4.92
N LEU A 154 17.01 -15.38 -5.26
CA LEU A 154 16.05 -14.55 -4.52
C LEU A 154 14.65 -15.18 -4.51
N ILE A 155 14.15 -15.64 -5.66
CA ILE A 155 12.83 -16.28 -5.75
C ILE A 155 12.80 -17.55 -4.91
N ASP A 156 13.80 -18.41 -5.04
CA ASP A 156 13.91 -19.66 -4.28
C ASP A 156 13.89 -19.40 -2.77
N LEU A 157 14.62 -18.38 -2.29
CA LEU A 157 14.60 -17.98 -0.88
C LEU A 157 13.23 -17.43 -0.46
N LEU A 158 12.61 -16.57 -1.25
CA LEU A 158 11.28 -16.04 -0.90
C LEU A 158 10.24 -17.17 -0.79
N GLU A 159 10.35 -18.23 -1.61
CA GLU A 159 9.52 -19.42 -1.53
C GLU A 159 9.88 -20.33 -0.33
N GLU A 160 11.18 -20.57 -0.08
CA GLU A 160 11.66 -21.37 1.06
C GLU A 160 11.18 -20.80 2.40
N TYR A 161 11.21 -19.47 2.54
CA TYR A 161 10.79 -18.77 3.75
C TYR A 161 9.28 -18.46 3.78
N ASP A 162 8.52 -18.89 2.77
CA ASP A 162 7.07 -18.70 2.63
C ASP A 162 6.66 -17.23 2.78
N ALA A 163 7.29 -16.34 2.02
CA ALA A 163 7.09 -14.90 2.15
C ALA A 163 5.68 -14.46 1.75
N ASP A 164 4.93 -13.93 2.71
CA ASP A 164 3.62 -13.34 2.45
C ASP A 164 3.74 -11.91 1.97
N LEU A 165 4.67 -11.15 2.56
CA LEU A 165 4.96 -9.76 2.28
C LEU A 165 6.47 -9.58 2.07
N VAL A 166 6.84 -8.94 0.97
CA VAL A 166 8.22 -8.54 0.66
C VAL A 166 8.36 -7.05 0.93
N VAL A 167 9.34 -6.66 1.74
CA VAL A 167 9.56 -5.27 2.12
C VAL A 167 10.93 -4.81 1.61
N LEU A 168 10.94 -3.88 0.65
CA LEU A 168 12.16 -3.29 0.11
C LEU A 168 12.62 -2.16 1.03
N ALA A 169 13.38 -2.51 2.07
CA ALA A 169 13.98 -1.59 3.03
C ALA A 169 15.21 -0.90 2.41
N ARG A 170 14.95 0.06 1.51
CA ARG A 170 15.97 0.76 0.70
C ARG A 170 16.82 -0.21 -0.12
N TYR A 171 16.16 -1.19 -0.73
CA TYR A 171 16.76 -2.07 -1.73
C TYR A 171 17.01 -1.29 -3.03
N MET A 172 18.27 -1.11 -3.42
CA MET A 172 18.68 -0.22 -4.51
C MET A 172 18.72 -0.92 -5.88
N ARG A 173 17.97 -2.01 -6.07
CA ARG A 173 17.91 -2.77 -7.32
C ARG A 173 16.48 -2.84 -7.83
N ILE A 174 16.36 -2.81 -9.15
CA ILE A 174 15.07 -2.94 -9.83
C ILE A 174 14.78 -4.44 -9.92
N LEU A 175 13.62 -4.84 -9.40
CA LEU A 175 13.13 -6.21 -9.53
C LEU A 175 12.59 -6.44 -10.93
N SER A 176 12.90 -7.59 -11.53
CA SER A 176 12.32 -7.97 -12.82
C SER A 176 10.79 -8.20 -12.73
N PRO A 177 10.08 -8.15 -13.87
CA PRO A 177 8.68 -8.56 -13.94
C PRO A 177 8.45 -9.96 -13.37
N ASN A 178 9.42 -10.87 -13.47
CA ASN A 178 9.35 -12.22 -12.94
C ASN A 178 9.12 -12.19 -11.42
N VAL A 179 9.94 -11.46 -10.67
CA VAL A 179 9.79 -11.31 -9.21
C VAL A 179 8.50 -10.56 -8.87
N VAL A 180 8.26 -9.42 -9.55
CA VAL A 180 7.10 -8.55 -9.25
C VAL A 180 5.77 -9.29 -9.45
N PHE A 181 5.66 -10.15 -10.46
CA PHE A 181 4.44 -10.89 -10.75
C PHE A 181 4.13 -11.98 -9.73
N ARG A 182 5.13 -12.61 -9.10
CA ARG A 182 4.93 -13.62 -8.03
C ARG A 182 4.35 -12.99 -6.75
N TYR A 183 4.74 -11.75 -6.49
CA TYR A 183 4.39 -11.03 -5.26
C TYR A 183 3.62 -9.72 -5.56
N GLU A 184 2.78 -9.72 -6.60
CA GLU A 184 1.95 -8.56 -6.96
C GLU A 184 1.09 -8.13 -5.76
N ASP A 185 1.01 -6.82 -5.51
CA ASP A 185 0.38 -6.21 -4.34
C ASP A 185 0.89 -6.72 -2.97
N ARG A 186 2.05 -7.39 -2.97
CA ARG A 186 2.73 -7.95 -1.78
C ARG A 186 4.20 -7.57 -1.71
N ILE A 187 4.61 -6.57 -2.49
CA ILE A 187 5.93 -5.95 -2.38
C ILE A 187 5.73 -4.48 -2.02
N ILE A 188 6.20 -4.05 -0.84
CA ILE A 188 6.17 -2.65 -0.43
C ILE A 188 7.57 -2.08 -0.57
N ASN A 189 7.69 -0.93 -1.23
CA ASN A 189 8.93 -0.19 -1.40
C ASN A 189 8.86 1.18 -0.71
N ILE A 190 10.00 1.65 -0.22
CA ILE A 190 10.19 3.03 0.23
C ILE A 190 11.10 3.79 -0.74
N HIS A 191 10.53 4.84 -1.35
CA HIS A 191 11.26 5.72 -2.27
C HIS A 191 11.60 7.06 -1.60
N PRO A 192 12.86 7.55 -1.69
CA PRO A 192 13.31 8.82 -1.10
C PRO A 192 12.83 10.07 -1.87
N SER A 193 11.56 10.10 -2.29
CA SER A 193 10.92 11.27 -2.89
C SER A 193 9.41 11.30 -2.61
N LEU A 194 8.80 12.49 -2.65
CA LEU A 194 7.35 12.64 -2.80
C LEU A 194 6.94 12.33 -4.24
N LEU A 195 6.70 11.05 -4.53
CA LEU A 195 6.15 10.63 -5.83
C LEU A 195 4.84 11.38 -6.13
N PRO A 196 4.62 11.77 -7.40
CA PRO A 196 5.34 11.36 -8.62
C PRO A 196 6.63 12.16 -8.92
N SER A 197 7.06 13.07 -8.05
CA SER A 197 8.30 13.83 -8.26
C SER A 197 9.54 12.95 -8.10
N PHE A 198 10.57 13.20 -8.92
CA PHE A 198 11.89 12.56 -8.84
C PHE A 198 11.87 11.02 -8.74
N PRO A 199 11.25 10.29 -9.69
CA PRO A 199 11.39 8.84 -9.78
C PRO A 199 12.83 8.44 -10.14
N GLY A 200 13.19 7.19 -9.86
CA GLY A 200 14.48 6.61 -10.18
C GLY A 200 15.60 7.03 -9.24
N ALA A 201 16.84 6.86 -9.70
CA ALA A 201 18.01 6.95 -8.85
C ALA A 201 18.29 8.36 -8.32
N ALA A 202 18.92 8.44 -7.15
CA ALA A 202 19.45 9.67 -6.55
C ALA A 202 18.41 10.78 -6.30
N ALA A 203 17.20 10.43 -5.87
CA ALA A 203 16.10 11.36 -5.64
C ALA A 203 16.44 12.59 -4.78
N TYR A 204 17.17 12.43 -3.66
CA TYR A 204 17.61 13.59 -2.85
C TYR A 204 18.49 14.58 -3.60
N ARG A 205 19.33 14.09 -4.53
CA ARG A 205 20.13 14.97 -5.40
C ARG A 205 19.21 15.72 -6.37
N GLN A 206 18.28 15.01 -6.99
CA GLN A 206 17.30 15.62 -7.90
C GLN A 206 16.46 16.69 -7.18
N ALA A 207 16.02 16.43 -5.94
CA ALA A 207 15.28 17.40 -5.13
C ALA A 207 16.11 18.66 -4.85
N LYS A 208 17.38 18.50 -4.47
CA LYS A 208 18.30 19.62 -4.25
C LYS A 208 18.52 20.44 -5.51
N GLU A 209 18.84 19.79 -6.62
CA GLU A 209 19.09 20.45 -7.92
C GLU A 209 17.82 21.10 -8.47
N GLY A 210 16.66 20.53 -8.19
CA GLY A 210 15.34 21.08 -8.51
C GLY A 210 14.95 22.29 -7.66
N GLY A 211 15.67 22.58 -6.57
CA GLY A 211 15.41 23.74 -5.71
C GLY A 211 14.05 23.68 -5.02
N VAL A 212 13.55 22.49 -4.71
CA VAL A 212 12.25 22.33 -4.04
C VAL A 212 12.30 22.91 -2.64
N ARG A 213 11.17 23.44 -2.15
CA ARG A 213 11.00 23.89 -0.76
C ARG A 213 10.51 22.79 0.16
N ILE A 214 9.89 21.76 -0.42
CA ILE A 214 9.36 20.60 0.27
C ILE A 214 9.88 19.37 -0.49
N ALA A 215 10.52 18.48 0.24
CA ALA A 215 10.88 17.14 -0.20
C ALA A 215 10.15 16.12 0.69
N GLY A 216 10.39 14.84 0.46
CA GLY A 216 9.77 13.80 1.27
C GLY A 216 10.04 12.43 0.71
N VAL A 217 9.18 11.48 1.09
CA VAL A 217 9.36 10.05 0.86
C VAL A 217 7.99 9.41 0.61
N THR A 218 7.98 8.30 -0.11
CA THR A 218 6.76 7.59 -0.47
C THR A 218 6.93 6.09 -0.26
N ALA A 219 6.09 5.50 0.58
CA ALA A 219 5.89 4.06 0.63
C ALA A 219 4.78 3.66 -0.36
N HIS A 220 5.04 2.67 -1.22
CA HIS A 220 4.10 2.25 -2.26
C HIS A 220 4.23 0.75 -2.57
N TYR A 221 3.18 0.15 -3.13
CA TYR A 221 3.30 -1.19 -3.70
C TYR A 221 4.18 -1.16 -4.95
N VAL A 222 5.00 -2.17 -5.17
CA VAL A 222 5.83 -2.28 -6.39
C VAL A 222 4.99 -2.81 -7.54
N THR A 223 5.18 -2.20 -8.70
CA THR A 223 4.66 -2.69 -9.98
C THR A 223 5.82 -2.81 -10.97
N THR A 224 5.57 -3.32 -12.18
CA THR A 224 6.59 -3.37 -13.23
C THR A 224 7.00 -1.99 -13.74
N ASP A 225 6.20 -0.96 -13.45
CA ASP A 225 6.52 0.42 -13.79
C ASP A 225 7.28 1.07 -12.63
N LEU A 226 8.57 1.36 -12.84
CA LEU A 226 9.50 1.85 -11.81
C LEU A 226 8.96 3.08 -11.06
N ASP A 227 8.82 2.97 -9.74
CA ASP A 227 8.33 4.03 -8.84
C ASP A 227 6.97 4.62 -9.24
N GLN A 228 6.08 3.80 -9.85
CA GLN A 228 4.74 4.22 -10.29
C GLN A 228 3.61 3.39 -9.66
N GLY A 229 3.91 2.58 -8.65
CA GLY A 229 2.89 1.76 -8.02
C GLY A 229 1.96 2.52 -7.08
N PRO A 230 0.86 1.89 -6.64
CA PRO A 230 -0.12 2.49 -5.74
C PRO A 230 0.54 2.98 -4.44
N ILE A 231 0.45 4.29 -4.19
CA ILE A 231 0.99 4.94 -2.98
C ILE A 231 0.21 4.48 -1.74
N ILE A 232 0.90 4.08 -0.68
CA ILE A 232 0.29 3.67 0.59
C ILE A 232 0.39 4.80 1.62
N ALA A 233 1.60 5.35 1.80
CA ALA A 233 1.87 6.42 2.76
C ALA A 233 2.95 7.38 2.25
N GLN A 234 2.89 8.64 2.67
CA GLN A 234 3.88 9.66 2.35
C GLN A 234 4.26 10.48 3.58
N ARG A 235 5.50 10.98 3.61
CA ARG A 235 5.96 11.98 4.59
C ARG A 235 6.68 13.09 3.86
N ALA A 236 6.49 14.33 4.31
CA ALA A 236 7.14 15.50 3.74
C ALA A 236 7.98 16.22 4.79
N PHE A 237 8.99 16.95 4.32
CA PHE A 237 9.83 17.82 5.16
C PHE A 237 10.31 19.04 4.38
N ASP A 238 10.56 20.12 5.11
CA ASP A 238 11.09 21.35 4.56
C ASP A 238 12.55 21.21 4.13
N VAL A 239 12.85 21.81 2.98
CA VAL A 239 14.19 21.91 2.39
C VAL A 239 14.72 23.33 2.58
N PRO A 240 15.68 23.53 3.50
CA PRO A 240 16.38 24.81 3.65
C PRO A 240 17.14 25.18 2.37
N ASP A 241 17.20 26.49 2.07
CA ASP A 241 17.86 27.05 0.88
C ASP A 241 19.31 26.58 0.70
N ASP A 242 20.04 26.41 1.80
CA ASP A 242 21.47 26.08 1.84
C ASP A 242 21.76 24.62 2.22
N ALA A 243 20.73 23.78 2.32
CA ALA A 243 20.89 22.39 2.76
C ALA A 243 21.85 21.60 1.86
N SER A 244 22.83 20.96 2.48
CA SER A 244 23.70 19.95 1.88
C SER A 244 22.93 18.67 1.53
N LEU A 245 23.49 17.83 0.65
CA LEU A 245 22.85 16.56 0.30
C LEU A 245 22.76 15.62 1.52
N ASP A 246 23.76 15.65 2.39
CA ASP A 246 23.80 14.81 3.59
C ASP A 246 22.77 15.28 4.62
N GLU A 247 22.53 16.60 4.74
CA GLU A 247 21.44 17.13 5.59
C GLU A 247 20.06 16.72 5.06
N LEU A 248 19.85 16.69 3.74
CA LEU A 248 18.58 16.21 3.17
C LEU A 248 18.36 14.73 3.46
N LYS A 249 19.41 13.91 3.31
CA LYS A 249 19.35 12.48 3.67
C LYS A 249 19.08 12.29 5.15
N ALA A 250 19.78 13.02 6.02
CA ALA A 250 19.60 12.91 7.47
C ALA A 250 18.19 13.31 7.93
N ARG A 251 17.55 14.26 7.23
CA ARG A 251 16.12 14.60 7.46
C ARG A 251 15.17 13.55 6.92
N GLY A 252 15.52 12.94 5.79
CA GLY A 252 14.66 12.00 5.08
C GLY A 252 14.66 10.59 5.64
N GLN A 253 15.81 10.03 6.03
CA GLN A 253 15.94 8.64 6.49
C GLN A 253 14.99 8.25 7.63
N PRO A 254 14.80 9.06 8.70
CA PRO A 254 13.80 8.74 9.72
C PRO A 254 12.38 8.69 9.17
N LEU A 255 12.05 9.57 8.22
CA LEU A 255 10.74 9.61 7.58
C LEU A 255 10.53 8.44 6.60
N GLU A 256 11.59 7.97 5.95
CA GLU A 256 11.56 6.74 5.14
C GLU A 256 11.18 5.54 6.00
N ALA A 257 11.86 5.37 7.13
CA ALA A 257 11.60 4.29 8.06
C ALA A 257 10.18 4.36 8.64
N GLU A 258 9.71 5.56 9.03
CA GLU A 258 8.35 5.79 9.52
C GLU A 258 7.30 5.45 8.46
N ALA A 259 7.45 5.98 7.23
CA ALA A 259 6.49 5.74 6.14
C ALA A 259 6.44 4.27 5.72
N LEU A 260 7.60 3.59 5.71
CA LEU A 260 7.67 2.17 5.39
C LEU A 260 6.96 1.33 6.46
N LEU A 261 7.24 1.59 7.75
CA LEU A 261 6.61 0.87 8.86
C LEU A 261 5.09 1.06 8.83
N GLU A 262 4.61 2.28 8.60
CA GLU A 262 3.19 2.60 8.45
C GLU A 262 2.53 1.78 7.33
N ALA A 263 3.18 1.73 6.16
CA ALA A 263 2.67 0.97 5.02
C ALA A 263 2.63 -0.54 5.30
N VAL A 264 3.63 -1.06 6.03
CA VAL A 264 3.65 -2.46 6.47
C VAL A 264 2.48 -2.73 7.43
N LYS A 265 2.25 -1.88 8.44
CA LYS A 265 1.12 -2.02 9.37
C LYS A 265 -0.22 -2.04 8.63
N LEU A 266 -0.47 -1.03 7.78
CA LEU A 266 -1.67 -0.96 6.93
C LEU A 266 -1.90 -2.24 6.10
N HIS A 267 -0.83 -2.85 5.58
CA HIS A 267 -0.93 -4.10 4.83
C HIS A 267 -1.21 -5.31 5.71
N LEU A 268 -0.51 -5.43 6.85
CA LEU A 268 -0.67 -6.54 7.79
C LEU A 268 -2.06 -6.54 8.40
N ASP A 269 -2.59 -5.37 8.74
CA ASP A 269 -3.92 -5.18 9.34
C ASP A 269 -5.06 -5.38 8.32
N ASP A 270 -4.72 -5.69 7.05
CA ASP A 270 -5.64 -5.74 5.92
C ASP A 270 -6.43 -4.42 5.75
N ALA A 271 -5.90 -3.31 6.25
CA ALA A 271 -6.58 -2.02 6.29
C ALA A 271 -6.61 -1.31 4.93
N VAL A 272 -5.64 -1.60 4.05
CA VAL A 272 -5.51 -0.99 2.73
C VAL A 272 -5.80 -1.98 1.60
N THR A 273 -6.49 -1.52 0.56
CA THR A 273 -6.62 -2.26 -0.71
C THR A 273 -6.07 -1.43 -1.87
N ALA A 274 -5.34 -2.08 -2.78
CA ALA A 274 -4.94 -1.50 -4.06
C ALA A 274 -5.96 -1.88 -5.15
N HIS A 275 -6.34 -0.91 -5.98
CA HIS A 275 -7.16 -1.13 -7.18
C HIS A 275 -6.92 0.01 -8.18
N ARG A 276 -6.70 -0.33 -9.46
CA ARG A 276 -6.47 0.62 -10.57
C ARG A 276 -5.40 1.67 -10.27
N GLY A 277 -4.26 1.24 -9.73
CA GLY A 277 -3.11 2.12 -9.48
C GLY A 277 -3.26 3.04 -8.26
N ARG A 278 -4.28 2.84 -7.43
CA ARG A 278 -4.54 3.65 -6.23
C ARG A 278 -4.83 2.75 -5.04
N THR A 279 -4.56 3.26 -3.85
CA THR A 279 -4.96 2.63 -2.60
C THR A 279 -6.18 3.32 -2.01
N SER A 280 -6.95 2.57 -1.25
CA SER A 280 -8.01 3.09 -0.38
C SER A 280 -8.05 2.28 0.91
N LEU A 281 -8.45 2.91 2.00
CA LEU A 281 -8.79 2.18 3.23
C LEU A 281 -10.03 1.31 2.97
N ARG A 282 -10.09 0.15 3.62
CA ARG A 282 -11.28 -0.72 3.57
C ARG A 282 -12.40 -0.18 4.45
N ASP A 283 -13.61 -0.62 4.15
CA ASP A 283 -14.79 -0.31 4.95
C ASP A 283 -14.61 -0.81 6.40
N GLY A 284 -14.87 0.08 7.37
CA GLY A 284 -14.78 -0.24 8.80
C GLY A 284 -13.41 0.01 9.43
N VAL A 285 -12.40 0.42 8.66
CA VAL A 285 -11.10 0.87 9.18
C VAL A 285 -11.25 2.28 9.75
N ASP A 286 -10.74 2.51 10.97
CA ASP A 286 -10.63 3.85 11.54
C ASP A 286 -9.39 4.54 10.97
N GLU A 287 -9.60 5.56 10.13
CA GLU A 287 -8.51 6.33 9.51
C GLU A 287 -7.60 7.00 10.55
N SER A 288 -8.10 7.30 11.75
CA SER A 288 -7.31 7.97 12.80
C SER A 288 -6.25 7.08 13.44
N GLU A 289 -6.31 5.76 13.23
CA GLU A 289 -5.30 4.81 13.68
C GLU A 289 -4.04 4.84 12.79
N TYR A 290 -4.13 5.41 11.59
CA TYR A 290 -3.08 5.40 10.59
C TYR A 290 -2.67 6.79 10.14
N LYS A 291 -1.40 6.95 9.80
CA LYS A 291 -0.86 8.20 9.27
C LYS A 291 -0.54 8.06 7.79
N LEU A 292 -1.52 8.35 6.93
CA LEU A 292 -1.34 8.26 5.47
C LEU A 292 -0.41 9.34 4.90
N GLY A 293 -0.37 10.53 5.52
CA GLY A 293 0.33 11.70 4.98
C GLY A 293 1.06 12.53 6.04
N LEU A 294 0.82 13.85 6.02
CA LEU A 294 1.46 14.84 6.90
C LEU A 294 1.15 14.62 8.40
N GLY A 295 0.09 13.87 8.73
CA GLY A 295 -0.45 13.75 10.09
C GLY A 295 -1.25 15.00 10.51
N ASP A 296 -1.49 15.15 11.82
CA ASP A 296 -2.33 16.24 12.37
C ASP A 296 -1.70 17.64 12.24
N ILE A 297 -0.37 17.72 12.16
CA ILE A 297 0.34 19.00 12.07
C ILE A 297 0.40 19.42 10.60
N GLY A 298 -0.44 20.40 10.23
CA GLY A 298 -0.40 21.03 8.90
C GLY A 298 -1.57 20.67 7.98
N ASN A 299 -2.57 19.95 8.47
CA ASN A 299 -3.79 19.67 7.72
C ASN A 299 -4.89 20.69 8.09
N PRO A 300 -5.21 21.67 7.22
CA PRO A 300 -6.35 22.56 7.48
C PRO A 300 -7.66 21.75 7.46
N ASP A 301 -8.48 21.92 8.48
CA ASP A 301 -9.74 21.21 8.68
C ASP A 301 -10.95 21.93 8.05
N ARG A 302 -10.80 23.23 7.78
CA ARG A 302 -11.82 24.07 7.14
C ARG A 302 -11.21 25.25 6.38
N PRO A 303 -11.95 25.85 5.42
CA PRO A 303 -11.61 27.16 4.89
C PRO A 303 -11.48 28.18 6.03
N VAL A 304 -10.50 29.08 5.89
CA VAL A 304 -10.31 30.21 6.82
C VAL A 304 -11.09 31.46 6.42
N ASP A 305 -11.88 31.38 5.34
CA ASP A 305 -12.78 32.46 4.97
C ASP A 305 -14.03 32.44 5.86
N GLY A 306 -14.57 33.63 6.15
CA GLY A 306 -15.75 33.78 6.99
C GLY A 306 -17.07 33.51 6.26
N LEU A 307 -17.03 32.83 5.11
CA LEU A 307 -18.21 32.69 4.25
C LEU A 307 -19.29 31.84 4.94
N ASP A 308 -18.91 30.74 5.57
CA ASP A 308 -19.85 29.87 6.28
C ASP A 308 -20.45 30.57 7.52
N GLU A 309 -19.65 31.38 8.22
CA GLU A 309 -20.14 32.21 9.32
C GLU A 309 -21.10 33.31 8.82
N ALA A 310 -20.81 33.92 7.67
CA ALA A 310 -21.65 34.93 7.05
C ALA A 310 -22.97 34.35 6.49
N LEU A 311 -22.92 33.16 5.89
CA LEU A 311 -24.10 32.44 5.41
C LEU A 311 -24.97 31.99 6.59
N ALA A 312 -24.38 31.41 7.65
CA ALA A 312 -25.11 31.05 8.86
C ALA A 312 -25.72 32.27 9.57
N ALA A 313 -25.04 33.42 9.56
CA ALA A 313 -25.59 34.67 10.08
C ALA A 313 -26.75 35.20 9.21
N SER A 314 -26.65 35.06 7.89
CA SER A 314 -27.71 35.44 6.96
C SER A 314 -28.94 34.54 7.07
N GLU A 315 -28.75 33.23 7.27
CA GLU A 315 -29.85 32.27 7.49
C GLU A 315 -30.55 32.52 8.83
N ARG A 316 -29.80 32.79 9.91
CA ARG A 316 -30.38 33.21 11.20
C ARG A 316 -31.13 34.54 11.08
N ALA A 317 -30.64 35.47 10.27
CA ALA A 317 -31.33 36.73 10.01
C ALA A 317 -32.61 36.54 9.17
N ALA A 318 -32.63 35.58 8.25
CA ALA A 318 -33.81 35.24 7.47
C ALA A 318 -34.87 34.52 8.31
N ASP A 319 -34.47 33.56 9.15
CA ASP A 319 -35.37 32.79 10.02
C ASP A 319 -35.95 33.66 11.16
N GLY A 320 -35.16 34.61 11.68
CA GLY A 320 -35.63 35.61 12.64
C GLY A 320 -36.54 36.69 12.05
N SER A 321 -36.69 36.77 10.72
CA SER A 321 -37.56 37.75 10.06
C SER A 321 -38.95 37.21 9.69
N ALA A 322 -39.17 35.89 9.82
CA ALA A 322 -40.45 35.26 9.48
C ALA A 322 -41.50 35.30 10.61
N ASP A 323 -41.09 35.56 11.86
CA ASP A 323 -41.98 35.54 13.02
C ASP A 323 -42.59 36.91 13.41
N ASP A 324 -42.14 38.02 12.82
CA ASP A 324 -42.61 39.37 13.20
C ASP A 324 -43.75 39.94 12.32
N ASP A 325 -44.15 39.28 11.22
CA ASP A 325 -45.14 39.82 10.27
C ASP A 325 -46.56 39.22 10.40
N ALA A 326 -46.86 38.54 11.52
CA ALA A 326 -48.15 37.86 11.74
C ALA A 326 -48.96 38.32 12.97
N SER A 327 -48.66 39.48 13.59
CA SER A 327 -49.37 39.91 14.82
C SER A 327 -49.98 41.32 14.84
N GLU A 328 -50.01 42.08 13.73
CA GLU A 328 -50.63 43.44 13.72
C GLU A 328 -51.96 43.57 12.95
N GLU A 329 -52.77 42.51 12.84
CA GLU A 329 -54.19 42.64 12.41
C GLU A 329 -55.15 41.90 13.35
N SER A 330 -55.28 42.38 14.60
CA SER A 330 -56.57 42.38 15.32
C SER A 330 -56.40 43.05 16.68
N ASP A 331 -56.83 44.31 16.80
CA ASP A 331 -57.52 44.84 17.99
C ASP A 331 -57.51 46.38 17.97
N ALA A 332 -58.55 46.98 17.39
CA ALA A 332 -59.07 48.29 17.84
C ALA A 332 -60.39 48.64 17.14
N GLU A 333 -61.40 47.77 17.23
CA GLU A 333 -62.78 48.24 17.35
C GLU A 333 -63.15 48.26 18.83
N VAL A 334 -64.08 49.14 19.21
CA VAL A 334 -64.64 49.36 20.56
C VAL A 334 -63.98 50.48 21.39
N LYS A 335 -64.35 51.73 21.08
CA LYS A 335 -65.23 52.53 21.97
C LYS A 335 -65.67 53.85 21.35
N ALA A 336 -66.98 53.95 21.15
CA ALA A 336 -67.71 55.16 20.81
C ALA A 336 -68.18 55.91 22.08
N GLU A 337 -68.54 57.18 21.86
CA GLU A 337 -69.43 58.06 22.63
C GLU A 337 -68.92 58.86 23.85
N ALA A 338 -68.76 60.18 23.64
CA ALA A 338 -69.36 61.28 24.43
C ALA A 338 -69.13 62.61 23.67
N THR A 339 -70.08 63.15 22.90
CA THR A 339 -71.13 64.14 23.26
C THR A 339 -70.64 65.57 23.59
N THR A 340 -70.70 66.44 22.56
CA THR A 340 -71.28 67.80 22.44
C THR A 340 -71.21 68.89 23.55
N THR A 341 -70.88 70.12 23.07
CA THR A 341 -71.30 71.50 23.50
C THR A 341 -70.70 72.05 24.81
N ASP A 342 -70.03 73.22 24.87
CA ASP A 342 -70.38 74.59 24.43
C ASP A 342 -69.13 75.38 23.98
#